data_AF-A0A7J4JWB2-F1
#
_entry.id   AF-A0A7J4JWB2-F1
#
_cell.length_a   1.000
_cell.length_b   1.000
_cell.length_c   1.000
_cell.angle_alpha   90.00
_cell.angle_beta   90.00
_cell.angle_gamma   90.00
#
_symmetry.space_group_name_H-M   'P 1'
#
loop_
_entity.id
_entity.type
_entity.pdbx_description
1 polymer ?
#
loop_
_entity_poly.entity_id
_entity_poly.type
_entity_poly.pdbx_seq_one_letter_code
_entity_poly.pdbx_strand_id
1 'polypeptide(L)'
;MVSVYDVHAELLINEIAKDLKEKFKVERPAFATFAKTGVSKERAPQNPEWYYIRMASILRRVYVDGPVGVESLRTYYGGRKARGSKPHEFRKASGKIIRKCLQELEKLGFVEKDKNKEGRKIAGKGEKFLNEKAKHTAQIMDAELKKIAERKAEREKELRARAPAAGEEKKDLKKKKKKEDADVTAIKLKKQSKK
;
A
#
# COMPACT_ATOMS: atom_id res chain seq x y z
N MET A 1 17.69 5.80 -11.61
CA MET A 1 17.28 4.44 -11.18
C MET A 1 16.07 4.60 -10.29
N VAL A 2 14.93 3.99 -10.62
CA VAL A 2 13.70 4.04 -9.80
C VAL A 2 13.77 2.91 -8.77
N SER A 3 13.62 3.25 -7.50
CA SER A 3 13.63 2.31 -6.38
C SER A 3 12.23 2.14 -5.77
N VAL A 4 12.07 1.16 -4.90
CA VAL A 4 10.83 0.93 -4.12
C VAL A 4 10.42 2.17 -3.31
N TYR A 5 11.39 3.00 -2.92
CA TYR A 5 11.12 4.25 -2.21
C TYR A 5 10.43 5.26 -3.11
N ASP A 6 10.60 5.18 -4.42
CA ASP A 6 10.19 6.23 -5.35
C ASP A 6 8.69 6.24 -5.67
N VAL A 7 7.99 5.16 -5.35
CA VAL A 7 6.61 4.91 -5.77
C VAL A 7 5.65 4.95 -4.59
N HIS A 8 4.39 5.32 -4.85
CA HIS A 8 3.36 5.23 -3.82
C HIS A 8 3.16 3.78 -3.36
N ALA A 9 3.28 3.55 -2.04
CA ALA A 9 3.28 2.21 -1.45
C ALA A 9 2.01 1.42 -1.78
N GLU A 10 0.84 2.06 -1.79
CA GLU A 10 -0.44 1.40 -2.05
C GLU A 10 -0.53 0.86 -3.48
N LEU A 11 -0.16 1.68 -4.47
CA LEU A 11 -0.18 1.27 -5.88
C LEU A 11 0.79 0.12 -6.13
N LEU A 12 2.00 0.21 -5.56
CA LEU A 12 3.01 -0.84 -5.69
C LEU A 12 2.52 -2.15 -5.06
N ILE A 13 1.92 -2.11 -3.87
CA ILE A 13 1.40 -3.29 -3.18
C ILE A 13 0.28 -3.96 -4.00
N ASN A 14 -0.62 -3.16 -4.59
CA ASN A 14 -1.71 -3.68 -5.39
C ASN A 14 -1.21 -4.36 -6.68
N GLU A 15 -0.23 -3.77 -7.36
CA GLU A 15 0.38 -4.38 -8.55
C GLU A 15 1.11 -5.69 -8.21
N ILE A 16 1.90 -5.70 -7.12
CA ILE A 16 2.57 -6.92 -6.66
C ILE A 16 1.55 -8.00 -6.29
N ALA A 17 0.43 -7.63 -5.65
CA ALA A 17 -0.62 -8.57 -5.27
C ALA A 17 -1.23 -9.26 -6.50
N LYS A 18 -1.43 -8.54 -7.61
CA LYS A 18 -1.89 -9.10 -8.89
C LYS A 18 -0.89 -10.11 -9.45
N ASP A 19 0.40 -9.76 -9.51
CA ASP A 19 1.43 -10.69 -10.02
C ASP A 19 1.56 -11.94 -9.14
N LEU A 20 1.45 -11.81 -7.81
CA LEU A 20 1.49 -12.96 -6.90
C LEU A 20 0.35 -13.95 -7.18
N LYS A 21 -0.82 -13.44 -7.59
CA LYS A 21 -1.96 -14.26 -7.97
C LYS A 21 -1.78 -14.87 -9.36
N GLU A 22 -1.42 -14.06 -10.35
CA GLU A 22 -1.41 -14.45 -11.76
C GLU A 22 -0.17 -15.27 -12.14
N LYS A 23 1.02 -14.78 -11.78
CA LYS A 23 2.31 -15.35 -12.21
C LYS A 23 2.80 -16.44 -11.29
N PHE A 24 2.71 -16.20 -9.99
CA PHE A 24 3.24 -17.11 -8.97
C PHE A 24 2.21 -18.12 -8.48
N LYS A 25 0.94 -17.98 -8.90
CA LYS A 25 -0.20 -18.85 -8.56
C LYS A 25 -0.18 -19.25 -7.08
N VAL A 26 0.11 -18.30 -6.21
CA VAL A 26 0.27 -18.62 -4.79
C VAL A 26 -1.07 -19.07 -4.26
N GLU A 27 -1.13 -20.27 -3.71
CA GLU A 27 -2.37 -20.80 -3.17
C GLU A 27 -2.75 -20.06 -1.89
N ARG A 28 -3.96 -19.50 -1.88
CA ARG A 28 -4.52 -18.93 -0.66
C ARG A 28 -4.79 -20.07 0.34
N PRO A 29 -4.25 -20.01 1.57
CA PRO A 29 -4.49 -21.06 2.55
C PRO A 29 -5.97 -21.09 2.98
N ALA A 30 -6.48 -22.29 3.28
CA ALA A 30 -7.90 -22.52 3.59
C ALA A 30 -8.44 -21.62 4.72
N PHE A 31 -7.63 -21.32 5.74
CA PHE A 31 -8.05 -20.47 6.85
C PHE A 31 -8.25 -19.00 6.45
N ALA A 32 -7.67 -18.52 5.34
CA ALA A 32 -7.73 -17.10 4.98
C ALA A 32 -9.15 -16.63 4.58
N THR A 33 -10.04 -17.56 4.22
CA THR A 33 -11.45 -17.28 3.96
C THR A 33 -12.20 -16.89 5.23
N PHE A 34 -11.84 -17.48 6.37
CA PHE A 34 -12.56 -17.32 7.64
C PHE A 34 -11.81 -16.43 8.64
N ALA A 35 -10.50 -16.32 8.50
CA ALA A 35 -9.66 -15.66 9.48
C ALA A 35 -9.79 -14.13 9.41
N LYS A 36 -9.88 -13.53 10.59
CA LYS A 36 -9.53 -12.11 10.76
C LYS A 36 -8.01 -11.92 10.79
N THR A 37 -7.59 -10.74 10.39
CA THR A 37 -6.16 -10.38 10.24
C THR A 37 -5.40 -10.26 11.57
N GLY A 38 -6.10 -10.06 12.68
CA GLY A 38 -5.51 -9.94 14.01
C GLY A 38 -6.54 -9.79 15.12
N VAL A 39 -6.07 -9.84 16.37
CA VAL A 39 -6.94 -9.79 17.56
C VAL A 39 -7.61 -8.43 17.74
N SER A 40 -7.00 -7.36 17.23
CA SER A 40 -7.54 -5.99 17.23
C SER A 40 -8.74 -5.81 16.29
N LYS A 41 -8.91 -6.68 15.29
CA LYS A 41 -10.03 -6.57 14.34
C LYS A 41 -11.26 -7.33 14.86
N GLU A 42 -12.43 -6.75 14.61
CA GLU A 42 -13.73 -7.35 14.94
C GLU A 42 -14.29 -8.15 13.76
N ARG A 43 -14.23 -7.57 12.55
CA ARG A 43 -14.72 -8.20 11.32
C ARG A 43 -13.58 -8.72 10.45
N ALA A 44 -13.90 -9.69 9.59
CA ALA A 44 -13.00 -10.17 8.55
C ALA A 44 -12.78 -9.09 7.47
N PRO A 45 -11.68 -9.14 6.71
CA PRO A 45 -11.44 -8.22 5.60
C PRO A 45 -12.52 -8.36 4.52
N GLN A 46 -12.99 -7.24 3.98
CA GLN A 46 -13.99 -7.22 2.91
C GLN A 46 -13.43 -7.68 1.56
N ASN A 47 -12.16 -7.37 1.29
CA ASN A 47 -11.51 -7.77 0.06
C ASN A 47 -11.17 -9.27 0.11
N PRO A 48 -11.67 -10.13 -0.81
CA PRO A 48 -11.38 -11.56 -0.83
C PRO A 48 -9.90 -11.88 -1.08
N GLU A 49 -9.16 -10.96 -1.68
CA GLU A 49 -7.74 -11.06 -2.05
C GLU A 49 -6.79 -10.44 -1.02
N TRP A 50 -7.30 -10.15 0.19
CA TRP A 50 -6.53 -9.51 1.25
C TRP A 50 -5.24 -10.25 1.61
N TYR A 51 -5.18 -11.57 1.40
CA TYR A 51 -4.00 -12.38 1.67
C TYR A 51 -2.82 -12.01 0.75
N TYR A 52 -3.07 -11.81 -0.54
CA TYR A 52 -2.04 -11.41 -1.51
C TYR A 52 -1.56 -9.98 -1.25
N ILE A 53 -2.48 -9.07 -0.92
CA ILE A 53 -2.16 -7.70 -0.51
C ILE A 53 -1.26 -7.71 0.73
N ARG A 54 -1.56 -8.57 1.70
CA ARG A 54 -0.74 -8.71 2.91
C ARG A 54 0.64 -9.24 2.60
N MET A 55 0.74 -10.24 1.74
CA MET A 55 2.02 -10.82 1.31
C MET A 55 2.88 -9.79 0.56
N ALA A 56 2.28 -9.03 -0.36
CA ALA A 56 2.92 -7.91 -1.06
C ALA A 56 3.41 -6.82 -0.09
N SER A 57 2.58 -6.47 0.90
CA SER A 57 2.95 -5.50 1.94
C SER A 57 4.13 -5.98 2.79
N ILE A 58 4.14 -7.26 3.18
CA ILE A 58 5.25 -7.87 3.93
C ILE A 58 6.53 -7.84 3.09
N LEU A 59 6.45 -8.22 1.81
CA LEU A 59 7.61 -8.22 0.91
C LEU A 59 8.23 -6.81 0.81
N ARG A 60 7.41 -5.78 0.63
CA ARG A 60 7.87 -4.38 0.65
C ARG A 60 8.50 -4.01 2.00
N ARG A 61 7.92 -4.46 3.11
CA ARG A 61 8.42 -4.14 4.46
C ARG A 61 9.79 -4.78 4.72
N VAL A 62 10.00 -6.01 4.29
CA VAL A 62 11.30 -6.70 4.38
C VAL A 62 12.38 -5.96 3.57
N TYR A 63 12.00 -5.35 2.44
CA TYR A 63 12.93 -4.51 1.67
C TYR A 63 13.32 -3.22 2.40
N VAL A 64 12.35 -2.55 3.03
CA VAL A 64 12.54 -1.23 3.65
C VAL A 64 13.21 -1.31 5.02
N ASP A 65 12.77 -2.23 5.87
CA ASP A 65 13.20 -2.30 7.27
C ASP A 65 14.49 -3.14 7.47
N GLY A 66 14.94 -3.86 6.44
CA GLY A 66 16.10 -4.75 6.53
C GLY A 66 15.74 -6.13 7.09
N PRO A 67 16.57 -6.76 7.93
CA PRO A 67 16.25 -8.08 8.49
C PRO A 67 15.05 -7.98 9.44
N VAL A 68 13.93 -8.61 9.08
CA VAL A 68 12.69 -8.51 9.86
C VAL A 68 12.29 -9.86 10.46
N GLY A 69 11.95 -9.84 11.75
CA GLY A 69 11.36 -10.96 12.47
C GLY A 69 9.83 -10.96 12.43
N VAL A 70 9.22 -12.11 12.77
CA VAL A 70 7.76 -12.23 12.85
C VAL A 70 7.19 -11.28 13.90
N GLU A 71 7.90 -11.07 15.01
CA GLU A 71 7.44 -10.22 16.11
C GLU A 71 7.39 -8.73 15.76
N SER A 72 8.38 -8.24 15.01
CA SER A 72 8.41 -6.87 14.49
C SER A 72 7.21 -6.63 13.56
N LEU A 73 6.93 -7.57 12.65
CA LEU A 73 5.77 -7.49 11.76
C LEU A 73 4.45 -7.59 12.52
N ARG A 74 4.37 -8.39 13.60
CA ARG A 74 3.18 -8.47 14.45
C ARG A 74 2.87 -7.16 15.15
N THR A 75 3.90 -6.40 15.50
CA THR A 75 3.76 -5.05 16.06
C THR A 75 3.35 -4.07 14.96
N TYR A 76 3.99 -4.12 13.78
CA TYR A 76 3.65 -3.25 12.66
C TYR A 76 2.19 -3.39 12.19
N TYR A 77 1.71 -4.63 12.00
CA TYR A 77 0.33 -4.90 11.60
C TYR A 77 -0.66 -4.97 12.78
N GLY A 78 -0.18 -4.73 13.99
CA GLY A 78 -1.01 -4.65 15.19
C GLY A 78 -1.90 -3.41 15.17
N GLY A 79 -2.75 -3.28 16.18
CA GLY A 79 -3.64 -2.14 16.25
C GLY A 79 -4.32 -1.99 17.59
N ARG A 80 -5.03 -0.86 17.73
CA ARG A 80 -5.88 -0.57 18.89
C ARG A 80 -7.05 -1.56 18.91
N LYS A 81 -7.26 -2.23 20.04
CA LYS A 81 -8.41 -3.13 20.27
C LYS A 81 -9.44 -2.43 21.16
N ALA A 82 -10.70 -2.46 20.75
CA ALA A 82 -11.83 -2.14 21.62
C ALA A 82 -12.07 -3.30 22.59
N ARG A 83 -12.14 -3.01 23.90
CA ARG A 83 -12.33 -4.00 24.96
C ARG A 83 -13.70 -3.84 25.65
N GLY A 84 -14.67 -3.28 24.94
CA GLY A 84 -15.98 -2.93 25.49
C GLY A 84 -15.85 -1.82 26.53
N SER A 85 -16.19 -2.13 27.78
CA SER A 85 -16.14 -1.19 28.91
C SER A 85 -14.71 -0.85 29.37
N LYS A 86 -13.73 -1.74 29.11
CA LYS A 86 -12.32 -1.47 29.50
C LYS A 86 -11.62 -0.54 28.50
N PRO A 87 -10.66 0.29 28.95
CA PRO A 87 -9.89 1.16 28.08
C PRO A 87 -9.24 0.41 26.90
N HIS A 88 -9.13 1.12 25.79
CA HIS A 88 -8.50 0.59 24.59
C HIS A 88 -7.02 0.31 24.81
N GLU A 89 -6.55 -0.79 24.24
CA GLU A 89 -5.15 -1.20 24.36
C GLU A 89 -4.62 -1.66 22.99
N PHE A 90 -3.32 -1.51 22.78
CA PHE A 90 -2.66 -2.07 21.61
C PHE A 90 -2.59 -3.60 21.68
N ARG A 91 -2.96 -4.28 20.59
CA ARG A 91 -2.83 -5.73 20.45
C ARG A 91 -2.12 -6.06 19.14
N LYS A 92 -1.15 -6.98 19.26
CA LYS A 92 -0.36 -7.49 18.15
C LYS A 92 -1.21 -8.25 17.14
N ALA A 93 -0.75 -8.29 15.90
CA ALA A 93 -1.38 -9.04 14.82
C ALA A 93 -1.24 -10.56 15.00
N SER A 94 -2.00 -11.30 14.18
CA SER A 94 -1.90 -12.75 14.13
C SER A 94 -0.54 -13.18 13.55
N GLY A 95 0.23 -13.94 14.34
CA GLY A 95 1.52 -14.45 13.92
C GLY A 95 1.42 -15.54 12.85
N LYS A 96 0.32 -16.30 12.81
CA LYS A 96 0.13 -17.41 11.85
C LYS A 96 0.11 -16.91 10.40
N ILE A 97 -0.63 -15.82 10.15
CA ILE A 97 -0.77 -15.21 8.82
C ILE A 97 0.60 -14.74 8.33
N ILE A 98 1.29 -13.93 9.14
CA ILE A 98 2.60 -13.35 8.81
C ILE A 98 3.63 -14.46 8.54
N ARG A 99 3.67 -15.49 9.41
CA ARG A 99 4.59 -16.61 9.26
C ARG A 99 4.34 -17.40 7.98
N LYS A 100 3.08 -17.63 7.62
CA LYS A 100 2.72 -18.34 6.38
C LYS A 100 3.10 -17.55 5.12
N CYS A 101 2.81 -16.24 5.08
CA CYS A 101 3.25 -15.39 3.98
C CYS A 101 4.78 -15.41 3.83
N LEU A 102 5.52 -15.30 4.93
CA LEU A 102 6.98 -15.35 4.89
C LEU A 102 7.50 -16.70 4.39
N GLN A 103 6.91 -17.81 4.82
CA GLN A 103 7.28 -19.15 4.35
C GLN A 103 7.02 -19.33 2.85
N GLU A 104 5.91 -18.80 2.33
CA GLU A 104 5.61 -18.82 0.90
C GLU A 104 6.59 -17.96 0.10
N LEU A 105 6.91 -16.76 0.59
CA LEU A 105 7.91 -15.89 -0.04
C LEU A 105 9.32 -16.50 -0.04
N GLU A 106 9.64 -17.31 0.99
CA GLU A 106 10.89 -18.08 1.08
C GLU A 106 10.92 -19.20 0.03
N LYS A 107 9.81 -19.92 -0.17
CA LYS A 107 9.68 -20.93 -1.24
C LYS A 107 9.83 -20.34 -2.64
N LEU A 108 9.37 -19.11 -2.86
CA LEU A 108 9.50 -18.39 -4.14
C LEU A 108 10.93 -17.85 -4.38
N GLY A 109 11.78 -17.85 -3.34
CA GLY A 109 13.13 -17.30 -3.38
C GLY A 109 13.16 -15.77 -3.36
N PHE A 110 12.12 -15.11 -2.82
CA PHE A 110 12.10 -13.66 -2.67
C PHE A 110 12.66 -13.18 -1.34
N VAL A 111 12.62 -14.04 -0.33
CA VAL A 111 13.07 -13.76 1.03
C VAL A 111 13.96 -14.92 1.48
N GLU A 112 15.08 -14.60 2.10
CA GLU A 112 16.02 -15.56 2.65
C GLU A 112 16.14 -15.39 4.16
N LYS A 113 16.50 -16.46 4.86
CA LYS A 113 16.90 -16.35 6.27
C LYS A 113 18.28 -15.73 6.32
N ASP A 114 18.43 -14.72 7.16
CA ASP A 114 19.75 -14.16 7.41
C ASP A 114 20.55 -15.16 8.27
N LYS A 115 21.79 -15.45 7.85
CA LYS A 115 22.68 -16.39 8.55
C LYS A 115 23.36 -15.74 9.76
N ASN A 116 23.49 -14.42 9.75
CA ASN A 116 24.26 -13.67 10.74
C ASN A 116 23.37 -12.92 11.74
N LYS A 117 22.15 -12.56 11.35
CA LYS A 117 21.16 -11.89 12.21
C LYS A 117 19.90 -12.74 12.31
N GLU A 118 19.26 -12.74 13.48
CA GLU A 118 17.95 -13.37 13.63
C GLU A 118 16.90 -12.63 12.78
N GLY A 119 16.35 -13.31 11.76
CA GLY A 119 15.30 -12.74 10.95
C GLY A 119 15.33 -13.20 9.50
N ARG A 120 14.69 -12.41 8.65
CA ARG A 120 14.58 -12.66 7.22
C ARG A 120 14.95 -11.40 6.44
N LYS A 121 15.78 -11.58 5.41
CA LYS A 121 16.25 -10.51 4.52
C LYS A 121 15.69 -10.72 3.11
N ILE A 122 15.60 -9.64 2.34
CA ILE A 122 15.26 -9.74 0.92
C ILE A 122 16.36 -10.53 0.17
N ALA A 123 15.94 -11.44 -0.70
CA ALA A 123 16.84 -12.13 -1.63
C ALA A 123 17.11 -11.24 -2.86
N GLY A 124 18.22 -11.49 -3.57
CA GLY A 124 18.55 -10.73 -4.78
C GLY A 124 17.47 -10.83 -5.88
N LYS A 125 16.79 -11.98 -5.98
CA LYS A 125 15.63 -12.16 -6.87
C LYS A 125 14.44 -11.30 -6.44
N GLY A 126 14.18 -11.21 -5.14
CA GLY A 126 13.11 -10.38 -4.58
C GLY A 126 13.35 -8.89 -4.81
N GLU A 127 14.59 -8.44 -4.63
CA GLU A 127 14.98 -7.05 -4.91
C GLU A 127 14.83 -6.68 -6.39
N LYS A 128 15.28 -7.55 -7.30
CA LYS A 128 15.09 -7.34 -8.76
C LYS A 128 13.62 -7.20 -9.11
N PHE A 129 12.77 -8.11 -8.60
CA PHE A 129 11.33 -8.09 -8.84
C PHE A 129 10.67 -6.80 -8.32
N LEU A 130 11.00 -6.39 -7.09
CA LEU A 130 10.50 -5.14 -6.49
C LEU A 130 10.89 -3.89 -7.30
N ASN A 131 12.13 -3.82 -7.77
CA ASN A 131 12.62 -2.69 -8.55
C ASN A 131 12.00 -2.65 -9.97
N GLU A 132 11.80 -3.80 -10.60
CA GLU A 132 11.07 -3.88 -11.87
C GLU A 132 9.63 -3.38 -11.71
N LYS A 133 8.97 -3.80 -10.64
CA LYS A 133 7.60 -3.37 -10.34
C LYS A 133 7.52 -1.89 -9.99
N ALA A 134 8.49 -1.37 -9.26
CA ALA A 134 8.58 0.06 -8.99
C ALA A 134 8.67 0.88 -10.28
N LYS A 135 9.45 0.44 -11.28
CA LYS A 135 9.49 1.11 -12.60
C LYS A 135 8.14 1.09 -13.30
N HIS A 136 7.48 -0.07 -13.34
CA HIS A 136 6.17 -0.22 -13.97
C HIS A 136 5.11 0.68 -13.31
N THR A 137 5.05 0.69 -11.97
CA THR A 137 4.11 1.55 -11.25
C THR A 137 4.43 3.03 -11.41
N ALA A 138 5.71 3.42 -11.50
CA ALA A 138 6.10 4.81 -11.77
C ALA A 138 5.56 5.29 -13.13
N GLN A 139 5.63 4.45 -14.17
CA GLN A 139 5.07 4.77 -15.48
C GLN A 139 3.54 4.97 -15.42
N ILE A 140 2.85 4.13 -14.66
CA ILE A 140 1.40 4.27 -14.43
C ILE A 140 1.11 5.60 -13.74
N MET A 141 1.86 5.95 -12.70
CA MET A 141 1.68 7.21 -11.97
C MET A 141 1.91 8.42 -12.87
N ASP A 142 2.95 8.40 -13.71
CA ASP A 142 3.24 9.50 -14.65
C ASP A 142 2.12 9.66 -15.68
N ALA A 143 1.53 8.56 -16.16
CA ALA A 143 0.39 8.59 -17.05
C ALA A 143 -0.88 9.14 -16.38
N GLU A 144 -1.13 8.76 -15.12
CA GLU A 144 -2.25 9.29 -14.32
C GLU A 144 -2.10 10.81 -14.08
N LEU A 145 -0.89 11.27 -13.77
CA LEU A 145 -0.61 12.69 -13.56
C LEU A 145 -0.85 13.51 -14.84
N LYS A 146 -0.48 12.99 -16.01
CA LYS A 146 -0.76 13.65 -17.30
C LYS A 146 -2.26 13.79 -17.54
N LYS A 147 -3.04 12.71 -17.35
CA LYS A 147 -4.50 12.74 -17.50
C LYS A 147 -5.18 13.71 -16.53
N ILE A 148 -4.70 13.80 -15.30
CA ILE A 148 -5.22 14.75 -14.31
C ILE A 148 -4.89 16.19 -14.73
N ALA A 149 -3.68 16.45 -15.23
CA ALA A 149 -3.28 17.76 -15.70
C ALA A 149 -4.12 18.22 -16.91
N GLU A 150 -4.39 17.32 -17.86
CA GLU A 150 -5.26 17.56 -19.01
C GLU A 150 -6.70 17.90 -18.57
N ARG A 151 -7.30 17.08 -17.69
CA ARG A 151 -8.63 17.34 -17.13
C ARG A 151 -8.70 18.65 -16.35
N LYS A 152 -7.63 19.03 -15.65
CA LYS A 152 -7.54 20.33 -14.96
C LYS A 152 -7.45 21.47 -15.95
N ALA A 153 -6.67 21.34 -17.02
CA ALA A 153 -6.56 22.36 -18.06
C ALA A 153 -7.89 22.55 -18.81
N GLU A 154 -8.61 21.47 -19.10
CA GLU A 154 -9.96 21.53 -19.68
C GLU A 154 -10.96 22.23 -18.76
N ARG A 155 -11.02 21.83 -17.48
CA ARG A 155 -11.87 22.51 -16.47
C ARG A 155 -11.51 23.98 -16.29
N GLU A 156 -10.24 24.33 -16.35
CA GLU A 156 -9.79 25.72 -16.23
C GLU A 156 -10.19 26.54 -17.46
N LYS A 157 -10.13 25.95 -18.67
CA LYS A 157 -10.64 26.56 -19.90
C LYS A 157 -12.16 26.76 -19.84
N GLU A 158 -12.92 25.76 -19.37
CA GLU A 158 -14.37 25.88 -19.16
C GLU A 158 -14.73 26.97 -18.13
N LEU A 159 -14.00 27.05 -17.02
CA LEU A 159 -14.20 28.08 -15.99
C LEU A 159 -13.88 29.48 -16.51
N ARG A 160 -12.84 29.63 -17.34
CA ARG A 160 -12.52 30.92 -18.00
C ARG A 160 -13.56 31.30 -19.05
N ALA A 161 -14.14 30.33 -19.75
CA ALA A 161 -15.24 30.54 -20.70
C ALA A 161 -16.58 30.89 -20.03
N ARG A 162 -16.82 30.42 -18.79
CA ARG A 162 -17.98 30.81 -17.96
C ARG A 162 -17.81 32.11 -17.17
N ALA A 163 -16.58 32.59 -16.98
CA ALA A 163 -16.26 33.80 -16.23
C ALA A 163 -16.95 35.11 -16.70
N PRO A 164 -17.34 35.32 -17.97
CA PRO A 164 -18.14 36.51 -18.31
C PRO A 164 -19.58 36.50 -17.75
N ALA A 165 -20.07 35.42 -17.11
CA ALA A 165 -21.51 35.25 -16.83
C ALA A 165 -21.95 35.07 -15.35
N ALA A 166 -21.09 34.98 -14.33
CA ALA A 166 -21.57 34.60 -12.98
C ALA A 166 -20.92 35.36 -11.81
N GLY A 167 -21.62 36.40 -11.34
CA GLY A 167 -21.30 37.16 -10.13
C GLY A 167 -21.56 36.43 -8.80
N GLU A 168 -22.28 35.30 -8.78
CA GLU A 168 -22.79 34.71 -7.52
C GLU A 168 -22.23 33.31 -7.15
N GLU A 169 -21.60 32.55 -8.06
CA GLU A 169 -21.13 31.16 -7.79
C GLU A 169 -19.79 31.06 -7.00
N LYS A 170 -19.27 32.15 -6.44
CA LYS A 170 -17.92 32.19 -5.85
C LYS A 170 -17.76 31.33 -4.58
N LYS A 171 -18.84 31.00 -3.86
CA LYS A 171 -18.77 30.22 -2.60
C LYS A 171 -18.64 28.71 -2.84
N ASP A 172 -19.34 28.14 -3.81
CA ASP A 172 -19.27 26.70 -4.11
C ASP A 172 -18.02 26.33 -4.92
N LEU A 173 -17.57 27.22 -5.80
CA LEU A 173 -16.29 27.12 -6.51
C LEU A 173 -15.10 27.16 -5.54
N LYS A 174 -15.15 27.96 -4.46
CA LYS A 174 -14.13 27.97 -3.40
C LYS A 174 -14.10 26.65 -2.63
N LYS A 175 -15.26 26.04 -2.34
CA LYS A 175 -15.34 24.73 -1.66
C LYS A 175 -14.81 23.59 -2.52
N LYS A 176 -15.12 23.57 -3.82
CA LYS A 176 -14.60 22.57 -4.78
C LYS A 176 -13.10 22.72 -5.03
N LYS A 177 -12.60 23.96 -5.22
CA LYS A 177 -11.15 24.23 -5.30
C LYS A 177 -10.42 23.80 -4.03
N LYS A 178 -10.95 24.10 -2.83
CA LYS A 178 -10.34 23.65 -1.56
C LYS A 178 -10.23 22.13 -1.44
N LYS A 179 -11.21 21.38 -1.97
CA LYS A 179 -11.21 19.91 -1.98
C LYS A 179 -10.19 19.36 -2.97
N GLU A 180 -10.16 19.87 -4.20
CA GLU A 180 -9.23 19.40 -5.24
C GLU A 180 -7.78 19.83 -4.96
N ASP A 181 -7.57 20.99 -4.36
CA ASP A 181 -6.26 21.42 -3.87
C ASP A 181 -5.84 20.56 -2.68
N ALA A 182 -6.75 20.18 -1.78
CA ALA A 182 -6.44 19.23 -0.69
C ALA A 182 -6.03 17.85 -1.23
N ASP A 183 -6.69 17.33 -2.27
CA ASP A 183 -6.33 16.06 -2.90
C ASP A 183 -4.95 16.13 -3.58
N VAL A 184 -4.64 17.22 -4.29
CA VAL A 184 -3.31 17.42 -4.89
C VAL A 184 -2.23 17.67 -3.84
N THR A 185 -2.56 18.34 -2.74
CA THR A 185 -1.63 18.58 -1.63
C THR A 185 -1.39 17.27 -0.86
N ALA A 186 -2.40 16.41 -0.70
CA ALA A 186 -2.25 15.07 -0.12
C ALA A 186 -1.37 14.17 -1.01
N ILE A 187 -1.49 14.27 -2.34
CA ILE A 187 -0.64 13.54 -3.28
C ILE A 187 0.79 14.11 -3.30
N LYS A 188 0.98 15.44 -3.23
CA LYS A 188 2.29 16.09 -3.10
C LYS A 188 2.96 15.83 -1.75
N LEU A 189 2.21 15.79 -0.64
CA LEU A 189 2.71 15.40 0.68
C LEU A 189 3.09 13.92 0.71
N LYS A 190 2.34 13.03 0.04
CA LYS A 190 2.76 11.64 -0.23
C LYS A 190 4.04 11.55 -1.08
N LYS A 191 4.37 12.60 -1.85
CA LYS A 191 5.62 12.74 -2.61
C LYS A 191 6.74 13.40 -1.79
N GLN A 192 6.42 14.26 -0.82
CA GLN A 192 7.34 15.05 0.00
C GLN A 192 7.64 14.46 1.39
N SER A 193 6.86 13.50 1.90
CA SER A 193 7.25 12.68 3.06
C SER A 193 8.45 11.76 2.77
N LYS A 194 9.06 11.93 1.60
CA LYS A 194 10.42 11.57 1.22
C LYS A 194 11.38 12.71 1.59
N LYS A 195 11.66 12.84 2.88
CA LYS A 195 12.98 13.19 3.41
C LYS A 195 13.09 12.51 4.76
#